data_AF-A0A3D4DMM6-F1
#
_entry.id   AF-A0A3D4DMM6-F1
#
_cell.length_a   1.000
_cell.length_b   1.000
_cell.length_c   1.000
_cell.angle_alpha   90.00
_cell.angle_beta   90.00
_cell.angle_gamma   90.00
#
_symmetry.space_group_name_H-M   'P 1'
#
loop_
_entity.id
_entity.type
_entity.pdbx_description
1 polymer ?
#
loop_
_entity_poly.entity_id
_entity_poly.type
_entity_poly.pdbx_seq_one_letter_code
_entity_poly.pdbx_strand_id
1 'polypeptide(L)'
;RSVREVKEQADKLCLKTAIRTLSSGRLKGGTPFSFGHIYHILTNPIYAGRIRHKANVYPGQHPALIEPESWDALQDQLMGRSVSNRLGKERG
;
A
#
# COMPACT_ATOMS: atom_id res chain seq x y z
N ARG A 1 -7.79 0.28 -11.49
CA ARG A 1 -7.94 -0.96 -10.64
C ARG A 1 -8.25 -0.59 -9.20
N SER A 2 -9.10 -1.35 -8.49
CA SER A 2 -9.48 -1.13 -7.08
C SER A 2 -8.63 -1.96 -6.11
N VAL A 3 -8.54 -1.54 -4.86
CA VAL A 3 -7.86 -2.30 -3.80
C VAL A 3 -8.51 -3.69 -3.61
N ARG A 4 -9.81 -3.81 -3.90
CA ARG A 4 -10.54 -5.09 -3.87
C ARG A 4 -10.07 -6.06 -4.94
N GLU A 5 -9.92 -5.60 -6.18
CA GLU A 5 -9.39 -6.43 -7.26
C GLU A 5 -7.96 -6.90 -6.95
N VAL A 6 -7.14 -6.01 -6.36
CA VAL A 6 -5.78 -6.37 -5.94
C VAL A 6 -5.80 -7.44 -4.84
N LYS A 7 -6.72 -7.33 -3.87
CA LYS A 7 -6.90 -8.32 -2.79
C LYS A 7 -7.30 -9.68 -3.34
N GLU A 8 -8.31 -9.72 -4.21
CA GLU A 8 -8.77 -10.96 -4.84
C GLU A 8 -7.65 -11.63 -5.62
N GLN A 9 -6.85 -10.84 -6.36
CA GLN A 9 -5.72 -11.40 -7.09
C GLN A 9 -4.62 -11.90 -6.16
N ALA A 10 -4.32 -11.19 -5.07
CA ALA A 10 -3.35 -11.65 -4.07
C ALA A 10 -3.79 -12.97 -3.41
N ASP A 11 -5.09 -13.14 -3.17
CA ASP A 11 -5.66 -14.37 -2.62
C ASP A 11 -5.57 -15.53 -3.61
N LYS A 12 -5.91 -15.29 -4.88
CA LYS A 12 -5.78 -16.30 -5.96
C LYS A 12 -4.35 -16.79 -6.11
N LEU A 13 -3.38 -15.89 -5.91
CA LEU A 13 -1.96 -16.20 -5.94
C LEU A 13 -1.43 -16.75 -4.61
N CYS A 14 -2.29 -16.94 -3.60
CA CYS A 14 -1.92 -17.42 -2.27
C CYS A 14 -0.80 -16.59 -1.60
N LEU A 15 -0.72 -15.29 -1.92
CA LEU A 15 0.32 -14.40 -1.38
C LEU A 15 0.09 -14.15 0.11
N LYS A 16 1.18 -14.21 0.88
CA LYS A 16 1.16 -14.06 2.34
C LYS A 16 2.15 -12.99 2.80
N THR A 17 1.84 -12.41 3.96
CA THR A 17 2.75 -11.48 4.64
C THR A 17 4.04 -12.19 5.04
N ALA A 18 5.17 -11.48 4.98
CA ALA A 18 6.47 -12.01 5.38
C ALA A 18 6.44 -12.45 6.86
N ILE A 19 6.98 -13.64 7.12
CA ILE A 19 7.17 -14.19 8.47
C ILE A 19 8.42 -13.54 9.06
N ARG A 20 8.30 -13.03 10.29
CA ARG A 20 9.40 -12.44 11.05
C ARG A 20 9.39 -12.95 12.48
N THR A 21 10.58 -13.21 13.01
CA THR A 21 10.77 -13.56 14.42
C THR A 21 10.96 -12.29 15.22
N LEU A 22 10.15 -12.09 16.27
CA LEU A 22 10.30 -10.97 17.19
C LEU A 22 11.42 -11.25 18.18
N SER A 23 11.90 -10.22 18.87
CA SER A 23 12.90 -10.34 19.96
C SER A 23 12.45 -11.30 21.08
N SER A 24 11.14 -11.48 21.26
CA SER A 24 10.55 -12.45 22.20
C SER A 24 10.53 -13.91 21.69
N GLY A 25 11.06 -14.18 20.49
CA GLY A 25 11.01 -15.50 19.85
C GLY A 25 9.68 -15.84 19.17
N ARG A 26 8.63 -15.02 19.37
CA ARG A 26 7.32 -15.22 18.72
C ARG A 26 7.42 -14.95 17.21
N LEU A 27 6.81 -15.81 16.40
CA LEU A 27 6.63 -15.59 14.96
C LEU A 27 5.43 -14.67 14.68
N LYS A 28 5.59 -13.75 13.73
CA LYS A 28 4.52 -12.87 13.23
C LYS A 28 4.55 -12.80 11.71
N GLY A 29 3.37 -12.78 11.09
CA GLY A 29 3.22 -12.82 9.63
C GLY A 29 2.76 -14.19 9.14
N GLY A 30 2.96 -14.50 7.87
CA GLY A 30 2.48 -15.74 7.24
C GLY A 30 0.97 -15.77 7.02
N THR A 31 0.27 -14.67 7.28
CA THR A 31 -1.16 -14.54 7.06
C THR A 31 -1.45 -13.95 5.69
N PRO A 32 -2.62 -14.24 5.09
CA PRO A 32 -3.06 -13.58 3.85
C PRO A 32 -3.01 -12.07 3.96
N PHE A 33 -2.77 -11.40 2.84
CA PHE A 33 -2.80 -9.93 2.80
C PHE A 33 -4.20 -9.43 3.17
N SER A 34 -4.28 -8.40 4.00
CA SER A 34 -5.52 -7.69 4.29
C SER A 34 -5.61 -6.45 3.40
N PHE A 35 -6.78 -5.81 3.33
CA PHE A 35 -6.94 -4.53 2.65
C PHE A 35 -5.97 -3.46 3.18
N GLY A 36 -5.78 -3.41 4.51
CA GLY A 36 -4.83 -2.49 5.14
C GLY A 36 -3.37 -2.77 4.72
N HIS A 37 -2.98 -4.04 4.60
CA HIS A 37 -1.65 -4.39 4.10
C HIS A 37 -1.45 -3.93 2.66
N ILE A 38 -2.43 -4.18 1.78
CA ILE A 38 -2.36 -3.77 0.38
C ILE A 38 -2.30 -2.25 0.26
N TYR A 39 -3.17 -1.54 0.97
CA TYR A 39 -3.17 -0.08 0.99
C TYR A 39 -1.82 0.48 1.46
N HIS A 40 -1.25 -0.07 2.53
CA HIS A 40 0.05 0.34 3.03
C HIS A 40 1.16 0.15 1.99
N ILE A 41 1.17 -0.98 1.27
CA ILE A 41 2.14 -1.22 0.19
C ILE A 41 1.96 -0.20 -0.93
N LEU A 42 0.74 -0.03 -1.43
CA LEU A 42 0.47 0.84 -2.57
C LEU A 42 0.72 2.33 -2.27
N THR A 43 0.62 2.76 -1.01
CA THR A 43 0.82 4.18 -0.61
C THR A 43 2.22 4.49 -0.08
N ASN A 44 3.12 3.49 -0.07
CA ASN A 44 4.48 3.69 0.42
C ASN A 44 5.37 4.26 -0.69
N PRO A 45 5.89 5.50 -0.54
CA PRO A 45 6.72 6.15 -1.56
C PRO A 45 8.09 5.49 -1.75
N ILE A 46 8.49 4.57 -0.86
CA ILE A 46 9.74 3.81 -1.02
C ILE A 46 9.77 3.01 -2.32
N TYR A 47 8.62 2.56 -2.81
CA TYR A 47 8.57 1.84 -4.09
C TYR A 47 8.87 2.76 -5.28
N ALA A 48 8.72 4.07 -5.11
CA ALA A 48 9.02 5.10 -6.11
C ALA A 48 10.43 5.72 -5.95
N GLY A 49 11.32 5.12 -5.15
CA GLY A 49 12.65 5.71 -4.93
C GLY A 49 12.62 6.91 -3.98
N ARG A 50 11.55 7.07 -3.19
CA ARG A 50 11.30 8.26 -2.35
C ARG A 50 11.15 7.89 -0.87
N ILE A 51 11.47 8.83 0.02
CA ILE A 51 11.38 8.64 1.48
C ILE A 51 10.41 9.66 2.07
N ARG A 52 9.51 9.20 2.95
CA ARG A 52 8.62 10.08 3.72
C ARG A 52 9.30 10.51 5.01
N HIS A 53 9.35 11.81 5.26
CA HIS A 53 9.74 12.37 6.55
C HIS A 53 8.71 13.43 6.98
N LYS A 54 8.02 13.13 8.09
CA LYS A 54 6.85 13.90 8.57
C LYS A 54 5.78 14.01 7.46
N ALA A 55 5.37 15.22 7.12
CA ALA A 55 4.37 15.50 6.08
C ALA A 55 4.96 15.53 4.66
N ASN A 56 6.29 15.48 4.51
CA ASN A 56 6.96 15.69 3.23
C ASN A 56 7.52 14.39 2.67
N VAL A 57 7.63 14.34 1.33
CA VAL A 57 8.24 13.23 0.59
C VAL A 57 9.45 13.77 -0.16
N TYR A 58 10.59 13.09 -0.04
CA TYR A 58 11.87 13.49 -0.61
C TYR A 58 12.43 12.38 -1.52
N PRO A 59 13.28 12.71 -2.51
CA PRO A 59 14.06 11.70 -3.23
C PRO A 59 14.92 10.87 -2.26
N GLY A 60 14.86 9.55 -2.39
CA GLY A 60 15.71 8.61 -1.67
C GLY A 60 17.00 8.33 -2.45
N GLN A 61 17.95 7.67 -1.79
CA GLN A 61 19.22 7.24 -2.41
C GLN A 61 19.13 5.86 -3.07
N HIS A 62 17.99 5.17 -2.94
CA HIS A 62 17.78 3.86 -3.53
C HIS A 62 17.06 3.98 -4.88
N PRO A 63 17.33 3.07 -5.83
CA PRO A 63 16.58 3.03 -7.08
C PRO A 63 15.09 2.81 -6.81
N ALA A 64 14.26 3.36 -7.69
CA ALA A 64 12.82 3.13 -7.67
C ALA A 64 12.51 1.71 -8.19
N LEU A 65 11.64 0.99 -7.49
CA LEU A 65 11.12 -0.30 -7.97
C LEU A 65 10.03 -0.09 -9.02
N ILE A 66 9.25 0.98 -8.85
CA ILE A 66 8.21 1.46 -9.76
C ILE A 66 8.61 2.86 -10.17
N GLU A 67 8.56 3.17 -11.46
CA GLU A 67 8.87 4.51 -11.94
C GLU A 67 8.04 5.57 -11.21
N PRO A 68 8.65 6.70 -10.79
CA PRO A 68 7.97 7.70 -9.99
C PRO A 68 6.68 8.24 -10.63
N GLU A 69 6.68 8.45 -11.95
CA GLU A 69 5.51 8.91 -12.71
C GLU A 69 4.36 7.88 -12.69
N SER A 70 4.69 6.60 -12.88
CA SER A 70 3.71 5.51 -12.76
C SER A 70 3.13 5.41 -11.34
N TRP A 71 3.96 5.65 -10.32
CA TRP A 71 3.51 5.67 -8.94
C TRP A 71 2.62 6.88 -8.62
N ASP A 72 2.94 8.06 -9.15
CA ASP A 72 2.14 9.28 -9.00
C ASP A 72 0.74 9.10 -9.59
N ALA A 73 0.64 8.59 -10.83
CA ALA A 73 -0.63 8.26 -11.46
C ALA A 73 -1.45 7.24 -10.63
N LEU A 74 -0.78 6.27 -10.00
CA LEU A 74 -1.44 5.31 -9.10
C LEU A 74 -1.99 6.00 -7.84
N GLN A 75 -1.25 6.94 -7.25
CA GLN A 75 -1.74 7.70 -6.09
C GLN A 75 -2.95 8.56 -6.44
N ASP A 76 -2.94 9.23 -7.59
CA ASP A 76 -4.08 10.01 -8.07
C ASP A 76 -5.33 9.13 -8.22
N GLN A 77 -5.16 7.93 -8.78
CA GLN A 77 -6.24 6.96 -8.93
C GLN A 77 -6.79 6.45 -7.59
N LEU A 78 -5.95 6.36 -6.54
CA LEU A 78 -6.34 5.97 -5.19
C LEU A 78 -7.03 7.13 -4.45
N MET A 79 -6.48 8.33 -4.54
CA MET A 79 -7.01 9.54 -3.90
C MET A 79 -8.34 9.96 -4.51
N GLY A 80 -8.47 9.96 -5.84
CA GLY A 80 -9.72 10.30 -6.53
C GLY A 80 -10.89 9.41 -6.12
N ARG A 81 -10.63 8.12 -5.83
CA ARG A 81 -11.63 7.20 -5.26
C ARG A 81 -11.93 7.46 -3.78
N SER A 82 -10.96 7.91 -3.00
CA SER A 82 -11.15 8.20 -1.56
C SER A 82 -12.04 9.43 -1.30
N VAL A 83 -12.00 10.44 -2.18
CA VAL A 83 -12.84 11.65 -2.07
C VAL A 83 -14.30 11.34 -2.44
N SER A 84 -14.52 10.54 -3.47
CA SER A 84 -15.86 10.13 -3.91
C SER A 84 -16.60 9.27 -2.87
N ASN A 85 -15.88 8.40 -2.13
CA ASN A 85 -16.51 7.52 -1.14
C ASN A 85 -16.86 8.20 0.20
N ARG A 86 -16.42 9.44 0.44
CA ARG A 86 -16.79 10.24 1.63
C ARG A 86 -18.04 11.10 1.41
N LEU A 87 -18.36 11.46 0.17
CA LEU A 87 -19.54 12.24 -0.18
C LEU A 87 -20.84 11.42 -0.17
N GLY A 88 -20.76 10.08 -0.05
CA GLY A 88 -21.93 9.19 0.02
C GLY A 88 -22.37 8.81 1.45
N LYS A 89 -21.84 9.46 2.50
CA LYS A 89 -22.23 9.19 3.89
C LYS A 89 -22.75 10.47 4.55
N GLU A 90 -23.80 11.04 3.98
CA GLU A 90 -24.70 11.88 4.76
C GLU A 90 -25.43 11.00 5.78
N ARG A 91 -25.44 11.48 7.01
CA ARG A 91 -25.90 10.76 8.20
C ARG A 91 -27.42 10.77 8.18
N GLY A 92 -28.03 9.60 8.06
CA GLY A 92 -29.38 9.36 8.55
C GLY A 92 -29.41 9.32 10.07
#